data_AF-A0A540K8E8-F1
#
_entry.id   AF-A0A540K8E8-F1
#
_cell.length_a   1.000
_cell.length_b   1.000
_cell.length_c   1.000
_cell.angle_alpha   90.00
_cell.angle_beta   90.00
_cell.angle_gamma   90.00
#
_symmetry.space_group_name_H-M   'P 1'
#
loop_
_entity.id
_entity.type
_entity.pdbx_description
1 polymer ?
#
loop_
_entity_poly.entity_id
_entity_poly.type
_entity_poly.pdbx_seq_one_letter_code
_entity_poly.pdbx_strand_id
1 'polypeptide(L)'
;MRGELNGLKTKILREQPCAYYVHCFAHQLQLALVAVAKKNIDIASFFATANSVVNHVGASCKRRDSLRGQLQEELVIAFENDCLRTGRGLNQETSLKRAGDTRWNSHYGTLISIISMFSSMVHVLQMVIDDNPNESVG
;
A
#
# COMPACT_ATOMS: atom_id res chain seq x y z
N MET A 1 -12.52 17.70 4.16
CA MET A 1 -13.84 17.91 3.50
C MET A 1 -13.98 19.37 3.05
N ARG A 2 -13.27 19.75 1.99
CA ARG A 2 -13.62 20.92 1.17
C ARG A 2 -13.89 20.35 -0.22
N GLY A 3 -15.14 20.02 -0.47
CA GLY A 3 -15.63 19.61 -1.79
C GLY A 3 -16.67 20.62 -2.26
N GLU A 4 -16.96 20.63 -3.56
CA GLU A 4 -17.88 21.55 -4.25
C GLU A 4 -19.24 21.77 -3.56
N LEU A 5 -19.73 20.79 -2.81
CA LEU A 5 -21.08 20.83 -2.22
C LEU A 5 -21.19 21.60 -0.89
N ASN A 6 -20.30 22.56 -0.61
CA ASN A 6 -20.27 23.31 0.65
C ASN A 6 -20.25 22.44 1.92
N GLY A 7 -19.71 21.21 1.83
CA GLY A 7 -19.52 20.29 2.95
C GLY A 7 -20.82 19.64 3.46
N LEU A 8 -20.79 18.32 3.66
CA LEU A 8 -21.88 17.52 4.25
C LEU A 8 -22.46 18.14 5.53
N LYS A 9 -21.60 18.72 6.37
CA LYS A 9 -21.99 19.48 7.57
C LYS A 9 -23.04 20.55 7.28
N THR A 10 -22.84 21.36 6.25
CA THR A 10 -23.74 22.49 5.93
C THR A 10 -25.12 22.01 5.48
N LYS A 11 -25.17 20.90 4.73
CA LYS A 11 -26.45 20.29 4.33
C LYS A 11 -27.21 19.74 5.54
N ILE A 12 -26.52 19.02 6.43
CA ILE A 12 -27.11 18.49 7.67
C ILE A 12 -27.65 19.62 8.55
N LEU A 13 -26.89 20.70 8.73
CA LEU A 13 -27.33 21.85 9.55
C LEU A 13 -28.48 22.64 8.93
N ARG A 14 -28.63 22.63 7.59
CA ARG A 14 -29.77 23.25 6.92
C ARG A 14 -31.07 22.47 7.16
N GLU A 15 -31.00 21.14 7.15
CA GLU A 15 -32.16 20.26 7.35
C GLU A 15 -32.50 20.08 8.84
N GLN A 16 -31.49 20.03 9.71
CA GLN A 16 -31.65 19.89 11.14
C GLN A 16 -30.77 20.92 11.87
N PRO A 17 -31.29 22.12 12.17
CA PRO A 17 -30.54 23.19 12.85
C PRO A 17 -30.00 22.81 14.23
N CYS A 18 -30.64 21.85 14.90
CA CYS A 18 -30.23 21.37 16.23
C CYS A 18 -29.17 20.24 16.17
N ALA A 19 -28.73 19.82 14.98
CA ALA A 19 -27.74 18.76 14.86
C ALA A 19 -26.34 19.23 15.27
N TYR A 20 -25.63 18.42 16.06
CA TYR A 20 -24.23 18.67 16.41
C TYR A 20 -23.31 17.87 15.49
N TYR A 21 -22.42 18.57 14.79
CA TYR A 21 -21.40 17.95 13.95
C TYR A 21 -20.06 17.92 14.69
N VAL A 22 -19.61 16.72 15.07
CA VAL A 22 -18.29 16.51 15.71
C VAL A 22 -17.34 15.87 14.71
N HIS A 23 -16.15 16.46 14.53
CA HIS A 23 -15.13 15.87 13.68
C HIS A 23 -14.51 14.64 14.36
N CYS A 24 -14.30 13.56 13.60
CA CYS A 24 -13.57 12.40 14.08
C CYS A 24 -12.10 12.75 14.36
N PHE A 25 -11.68 12.67 15.62
CA PHE A 25 -10.31 12.96 16.05
C PHE A 25 -9.27 12.08 15.34
N ALA A 26 -9.57 10.79 15.14
CA ALA A 26 -8.69 9.90 14.40
C ALA A 26 -8.45 10.37 12.96
N HIS A 27 -9.48 10.92 12.30
CA HIS A 27 -9.35 11.48 10.96
C HIS A 27 -8.51 12.76 10.96
N GLN A 28 -8.70 13.64 11.94
CA GLN A 28 -7.89 14.86 12.08
C GLN A 28 -6.41 14.53 12.32
N LEU A 29 -6.13 13.58 13.20
CA LEU A 29 -4.78 13.09 13.46
C LEU A 29 -4.16 12.49 12.18
N GLN A 30 -4.92 11.69 11.45
CA GLN A 30 -4.48 11.10 10.19
C GLN A 30 -4.09 12.16 9.14
N LEU A 31 -4.89 13.22 9.00
CA LEU A 31 -4.56 14.32 8.09
C LEU A 31 -3.33 15.11 8.55
N ALA A 32 -3.21 15.37 9.85
CA ALA A 32 -2.04 16.05 10.42
C ALA A 32 -0.75 15.24 10.18
N LEU A 33 -0.77 13.93 10.44
CA LEU A 33 0.35 13.04 10.19
C LEU A 33 0.77 13.04 8.71
N VAL A 34 -0.18 12.91 7.79
CA VAL A 34 0.11 12.97 6.34
C VAL A 34 0.71 14.31 5.96
N ALA A 35 0.19 15.42 6.50
CA ALA A 35 0.68 16.76 6.21
C ALA A 35 2.11 16.98 6.73
N VAL A 36 2.42 16.50 7.95
CA VAL A 36 3.76 16.60 8.54
C VAL A 36 4.75 15.72 7.78
N ALA A 37 4.38 14.47 7.48
CA ALA A 37 5.20 13.54 6.73
C ALA A 37 5.59 14.10 5.34
N LYS A 38 4.64 14.73 4.63
CA LYS A 38 4.90 15.35 3.32
C LYS A 38 5.85 16.56 3.38
N LYS A 39 5.98 17.22 4.54
CA LYS A 39 6.89 18.35 4.72
C LYS A 39 8.31 17.95 5.08
N ASN A 40 8.50 16.70 5.52
CA ASN A 40 9.84 16.16 5.74
C ASN A 40 10.32 15.49 4.45
N ILE A 41 11.44 15.98 3.90
CA ILE A 41 11.97 15.56 2.59
C ILE A 41 12.32 14.07 2.59
N ASP A 42 12.95 13.58 3.65
CA ASP A 42 13.38 12.18 3.74
C ASP A 42 12.19 11.22 3.77
N ILE A 43 11.18 11.54 4.59
CA ILE A 43 9.94 10.76 4.69
C ILE A 43 9.16 10.81 3.36
N ALA A 44 9.07 11.99 2.74
CA ALA A 44 8.40 12.14 1.45
C ALA A 44 9.11 11.33 0.35
N SER A 45 10.45 11.39 0.30
CA SER A 45 11.28 10.61 -0.62
C SER A 45 11.11 9.11 -0.41
N PHE A 46 11.15 8.66 0.84
CA PHE A 46 10.92 7.26 1.20
C PHE A 46 9.57 6.73 0.69
N PHE A 47 8.48 7.46 0.94
CA PHE A 47 7.15 7.05 0.46
C PHE A 47 7.01 7.16 -1.06
N ALA A 48 7.70 8.09 -1.71
CA ALA A 48 7.75 8.16 -3.17
C ALA A 48 8.41 6.89 -3.75
N THR A 49 9.55 6.48 -3.20
CA THR A 49 10.24 5.24 -3.59
C THR A 49 9.38 4.01 -3.33
N ALA A 50 8.79 3.88 -2.14
CA ALA A 50 7.91 2.77 -1.80
C ALA A 50 6.73 2.65 -2.78
N ASN A 51 6.09 3.77 -3.11
CA ASN A 51 5.02 3.80 -4.10
C ASN A 51 5.51 3.44 -5.51
N SER A 52 6.69 3.92 -5.89
CA SER A 52 7.30 3.58 -7.19
C SER A 52 7.51 2.07 -7.31
N VAL A 53 8.14 1.43 -6.32
CA VAL A 53 8.36 -0.02 -6.29
C VAL A 53 7.05 -0.78 -6.43
N VAL A 54 6.02 -0.42 -5.63
CA VAL A 54 4.70 -1.05 -5.71
C VAL A 54 4.08 -0.88 -7.09
N ASN A 55 4.22 0.29 -7.70
CA ASN A 55 3.71 0.55 -9.04
C ASN A 55 4.44 -0.27 -10.09
N HIS A 56 5.77 -0.37 -10.04
CA HIS A 56 6.56 -1.13 -11.01
C HIS A 56 6.28 -2.64 -10.94
N VAL A 57 6.25 -3.20 -9.73
CA VAL A 57 5.93 -4.61 -9.51
C VAL A 57 4.47 -4.91 -9.89
N GLY A 58 3.55 -3.98 -9.60
CA GLY A 58 2.12 -4.13 -9.89
C GLY A 58 1.68 -3.71 -11.30
N ALA A 59 2.59 -3.21 -12.15
CA ALA A 59 2.23 -2.51 -13.40
C ALA A 59 1.56 -3.38 -14.46
N SER A 60 1.83 -4.69 -14.47
CA SER A 60 1.33 -5.61 -15.50
C SER A 60 0.80 -6.90 -14.89
N CYS A 61 -0.13 -7.56 -15.60
CA CYS A 61 -0.64 -8.87 -15.20
C CYS A 61 0.50 -9.89 -15.07
N LYS A 62 1.45 -9.91 -16.04
CA LYS A 62 2.64 -10.79 -16.00
C LYS A 62 3.40 -10.65 -14.68
N ARG A 63 3.75 -9.43 -14.28
CA ARG A 63 4.52 -9.18 -13.04
C ARG A 63 3.73 -9.56 -11.79
N ARG A 64 2.42 -9.32 -11.78
CA ARG A 64 1.52 -9.72 -10.68
C ARG A 64 1.41 -11.23 -10.56
N ASP A 65 1.31 -11.94 -11.68
CA ASP A 65 1.27 -13.41 -11.70
C ASP A 65 2.60 -14.00 -11.24
N SER A 66 3.71 -13.44 -11.70
CA SER A 66 5.04 -13.81 -11.21
C SER A 66 5.20 -13.59 -9.70
N LEU A 67 4.75 -12.45 -9.18
CA LEU A 67 4.79 -12.16 -7.74
C LEU A 67 4.01 -13.21 -6.93
N ARG A 68 2.81 -13.56 -7.41
CA ARG A 68 1.96 -14.57 -6.79
C ARG A 68 2.58 -15.96 -6.84
N GLY A 69 3.17 -16.33 -7.98
CA GLY A 69 3.85 -17.61 -8.15
C GLY A 69 5.01 -17.76 -7.16
N GLN A 70 5.85 -16.73 -7.04
CA GLN A 70 6.96 -16.69 -6.08
C GLN A 70 6.48 -16.79 -4.63
N LEU A 71 5.44 -16.04 -4.26
CA LEU A 71 4.87 -16.13 -2.91
C LEU A 71 4.35 -17.53 -2.60
N GLN A 72 3.69 -18.17 -3.58
CA GLN A 72 3.18 -19.53 -3.42
C GLN A 72 4.31 -20.55 -3.27
N GLU A 73 5.38 -20.41 -4.06
CA GLU A 73 6.57 -21.27 -3.97
C GLU A 73 7.28 -21.13 -2.62
N GLU A 74 7.50 -19.89 -2.15
CA GLU A 74 8.07 -19.62 -0.83
C GLU A 74 7.22 -20.24 0.30
N LEU A 75 5.89 -20.16 0.20
CA LEU A 75 4.99 -20.80 1.15
C LEU A 75 5.08 -22.33 1.12
N VAL A 76 5.15 -22.95 -0.06
CA VAL A 76 5.30 -24.41 -0.20
C VAL A 76 6.61 -24.87 0.44
N ILE A 77 7.73 -24.21 0.14
CA ILE A 77 9.03 -24.53 0.74
C ILE A 77 8.99 -24.38 2.26
N ALA A 78 8.36 -23.31 2.76
CA ALA A 78 8.24 -23.09 4.19
C ALA A 78 7.30 -24.11 4.88
N PHE A 79 6.31 -24.66 4.16
CA PHE A 79 5.51 -25.78 4.65
C PHE A 79 6.30 -27.09 4.67
N GLU A 80 7.03 -27.42 3.61
CA GLU A 80 7.86 -28.64 3.54
C GLU A 80 8.92 -28.69 4.64
N ASN A 81 9.41 -27.53 5.07
CA ASN A 81 10.38 -27.39 6.16
C ASN A 81 9.75 -27.29 7.56
N ASP A 82 8.43 -27.50 7.71
CA ASP A 82 7.69 -27.34 8.97
C ASP A 82 7.85 -25.96 9.63
N CYS A 83 8.21 -24.93 8.85
CA CYS A 83 8.43 -23.56 9.33
C CYS A 83 7.12 -22.78 9.52
N LEU A 84 5.99 -23.27 8.99
CA LEU A 84 4.70 -22.59 9.02
C LEU A 84 3.63 -23.39 9.73
N ARG A 85 2.82 -22.68 10.52
CA ARG A 85 1.60 -23.24 11.11
C ARG A 85 0.49 -23.26 10.07
N THR A 86 -0.19 -24.39 9.97
CA THR A 86 -1.40 -24.55 9.16
C THR A 86 -2.65 -24.18 9.98
N GLY A 87 -3.66 -23.62 9.33
CA GLY A 87 -4.91 -23.24 10.00
C GLY A 87 -5.82 -22.40 9.11
N ARG A 88 -7.11 -22.36 9.44
CA ARG A 88 -8.10 -21.58 8.68
C ARG A 88 -7.75 -20.09 8.77
N GLY A 89 -7.48 -19.46 7.61
CA GLY A 89 -7.13 -18.05 7.53
C GLY A 89 -5.63 -17.74 7.61
N LEU A 90 -4.78 -18.75 7.81
CA LEU A 90 -3.31 -18.59 7.74
C LEU A 90 -2.81 -18.73 6.30
N ASN A 91 -1.70 -18.06 5.99
CA ASN A 91 -0.98 -18.18 4.72
C ASN A 91 -1.87 -17.93 3.48
N GLN A 92 -2.88 -17.07 3.64
CA GLN A 92 -3.76 -16.67 2.54
C GLN A 92 -2.97 -15.88 1.49
N GLU A 93 -3.42 -16.00 0.24
CA GLU A 93 -2.89 -15.19 -0.84
C GLU A 93 -3.03 -13.69 -0.50
N THR A 94 -1.92 -12.96 -0.61
CA THR A 94 -1.88 -11.52 -0.36
C THR A 94 -1.53 -10.75 -1.61
N SER A 95 -2.01 -9.52 -1.71
CA SER A 95 -1.70 -8.60 -2.82
C SER A 95 -1.01 -7.34 -2.34
N LEU A 96 -0.26 -6.70 -3.24
CA LEU A 96 0.33 -5.38 -2.97
C LEU A 96 -0.74 -4.34 -2.67
N LYS A 97 -0.63 -3.71 -1.50
CA LYS A 97 -1.51 -2.62 -1.10
C LYS A 97 -0.93 -1.30 -1.59
N ARG A 98 -1.73 -0.51 -2.31
CA ARG A 98 -1.36 0.85 -2.70
C ARG A 98 -1.78 1.85 -1.63
N ALA A 99 -0.90 2.79 -1.31
CA ALA A 99 -1.21 3.88 -0.41
C ALA A 99 -2.16 4.88 -1.09
N GLY A 100 -3.17 5.34 -0.35
CA GLY A 100 -4.06 6.41 -0.76
C GLY A 100 -3.65 7.74 -0.13
N ASP A 101 -3.73 8.82 -0.90
CA ASP A 101 -3.14 10.14 -0.60
C ASP A 101 -3.58 10.81 0.70
N THR A 102 -4.72 10.40 1.24
CA THR A 102 -5.38 11.04 2.39
C THR A 102 -5.44 10.15 3.61
N ARG A 103 -5.02 8.88 3.50
CA ARG A 103 -5.22 7.89 4.56
C ARG A 103 -3.90 7.29 5.01
N TRP A 104 -3.29 7.82 6.07
CA TRP A 104 -2.10 7.24 6.73
C TRP A 104 -2.14 5.71 6.91
N ASN A 105 -3.27 5.14 7.34
CA ASN A 105 -3.40 3.69 7.51
C ASN A 105 -3.16 2.88 6.22
N SER A 106 -3.41 3.47 5.05
CA SER A 106 -3.08 2.83 3.77
C SER A 106 -1.57 2.80 3.51
N HIS A 107 -0.83 3.84 3.91
CA HIS A 107 0.64 3.84 3.86
C HIS A 107 1.21 2.73 4.75
N TYR A 108 0.67 2.58 5.97
CA TYR A 108 1.03 1.46 6.85
C TYR A 108 0.76 0.10 6.16
N GLY A 109 -0.42 -0.07 5.58
CA GLY A 109 -0.77 -1.29 4.84
C GLY A 109 0.17 -1.58 3.67
N THR A 110 0.61 -0.55 2.94
CA THR A 110 1.61 -0.67 1.88
C THR A 110 2.96 -1.14 2.41
N LEU A 111 3.45 -0.54 3.49
CA LEU A 111 4.74 -0.93 4.08
C LEU A 111 4.73 -2.37 4.59
N ILE A 112 3.66 -2.77 5.29
CA ILE A 112 3.51 -4.16 5.74
C ILE A 112 3.52 -5.12 4.55
N SER A 113 2.83 -4.77 3.46
CA SER A 113 2.80 -5.59 2.24
C SER A 113 4.16 -5.67 1.54
N ILE A 114 4.96 -4.60 1.56
CA ILE A 114 6.33 -4.62 1.02
C ILE A 114 7.20 -5.53 1.87
N ILE A 115 7.16 -5.38 3.20
CA ILE A 115 7.96 -6.17 4.14
C ILE A 115 7.63 -7.66 4.00
N SER A 116 6.34 -8.01 3.95
CA SER A 116 5.91 -9.41 3.87
C SER A 116 6.21 -10.08 2.54
N MET A 117 6.39 -9.32 1.47
CA MET A 117 6.59 -9.84 0.10
C MET A 117 7.95 -9.42 -0.49
N PHE A 118 8.89 -8.99 0.36
CA PHE A 118 10.12 -8.36 -0.10
C PHE A 118 10.95 -9.27 -1.00
N SER A 119 11.12 -10.54 -0.62
CA SER A 119 11.83 -11.55 -1.41
C SER A 119 11.22 -11.70 -2.81
N SER A 120 9.92 -11.97 -2.88
CA SER A 120 9.19 -12.12 -4.14
C SER A 120 9.20 -10.84 -5.00
N MET A 121 9.18 -9.65 -4.38
CA MET A 121 9.31 -8.38 -5.10
C MET A 121 10.67 -8.24 -5.77
N VAL A 122 11.76 -8.59 -5.08
CA VAL A 122 13.13 -8.53 -5.64
C VAL A 122 13.22 -9.45 -6.85
N HIS A 123 12.66 -10.66 -6.77
CA HIS A 123 12.61 -11.59 -7.91
C HIS A 123 11.87 -10.99 -9.11
N VAL A 124 10.72 -10.34 -8.90
CA VAL A 124 9.97 -9.67 -9.98
C VAL A 124 10.73 -8.50 -10.57
N LEU A 125 11.43 -7.70 -9.75
CA LEU A 125 12.25 -6.61 -10.24
C LEU A 125 13.44 -7.12 -11.07
N GLN A 126 14.06 -8.24 -10.66
CA GLN A 126 15.14 -8.87 -11.42
C GLN A 126 14.64 -9.35 -12.79
N MET A 127 13.49 -10.03 -12.84
CA MET A 127 12.87 -10.41 -14.12
C MET A 127 12.62 -9.23 -15.05
N VAL A 128 12.27 -8.06 -14.50
CA VAL A 128 12.06 -6.84 -15.31
C VAL A 128 13.37 -6.32 -15.90
N ILE A 129 14.48 -6.43 -15.16
CA ILE A 129 15.82 -6.06 -15.64
C ILE A 129 16.23 -7.03 -16.76
N ASP A 130 16.06 -8.33 -16.55
CA ASP A 130 16.47 -9.37 -17.49
C ASP A 130 15.65 -9.31 -18.81
N ASP A 131 14.36 -8.98 -18.72
CA ASP A 131 13.47 -8.79 -19.89
C ASP A 131 13.80 -7.52 -20.69
N ASN A 132 14.63 -6.60 -20.16
CA ASN A 132 14.99 -5.34 -20.80
C ASN A 132 16.51 -5.11 -20.90
N PRO A 133 17.26 -5.96 -21.64
CA PRO A 133 18.72 -5.94 -21.69
C PRO A 133 19.33 -4.68 -22.34
N ASN A 134 18.51 -3.76 -22.86
CA ASN A 134 18.96 -2.61 -23.66
C ASN A 134 19.04 -1.27 -22.89
N GLU A 135 18.80 -1.25 -21.58
CA GLU A 135 18.99 -0.04 -20.75
C GLU A 135 20.19 -0.13 -19.78
N SER A 136 20.93 -1.24 -19.76
CA SER A 136 22.16 -1.40 -18.96
C SER A 136 23.44 -0.85 -19.63
N VAL A 137 23.29 -0.03 -20.69
CA VAL A 137 24.40 0.72 -21.30
C VAL A 137 24.04 2.20 -21.30
N GLY A 138 24.36 2.87 -20.19
CA GLY A 138 24.24 4.32 -20.02
C GLY A 138 25.11 4.78 -18.87
#